data_AF-A0A7V3WLN5-F1
#
_entry.id   AF-A0A7V3WLN5-F1
#
_cell.length_a   1.000
_cell.length_b   1.000
_cell.length_c   1.000
_cell.angle_alpha   90.00
_cell.angle_beta   90.00
_cell.angle_gamma   90.00
#
_symmetry.space_group_name_H-M   'P 1'
#
loop_
_entity.id
_entity.type
_entity.pdbx_description
1 polymer ?
#
loop_
_entity_poly.entity_id
_entity_poly.type
_entity_poly.pdbx_seq_one_letter_code
_entity_poly.pdbx_strand_id
1 'polypeptide(L)'
;MQEVVSRPGWASGNALVFLISGTGHRTADSFDKAGGAPARLSVTYVSGTPRYTAALTITSNGNDAEQAAAGAVNLTSTDLELVNDAATGAGDQIVGLRFENVPLPPWAVIAEARLQFTADEVQSEPTTLTFRAQAADDAAPFTTNAHNLSARPLTTAAVTWTPAPWTTVGERGPLQLTPDLAPILREVITRPGWRPGNALAILITGTGHRTADSFDKAGGWPPVLTVHYWPELPRGTYTRWAAERPGCESPTADPDGDGYANLLEYALGLDPTVPDAVATPLTLQSTQLVLTYTRPAEVLDVSYAVEWSDTLLPGAWTGAGVVQRIVADDGTRRIIQATLPRGNASQRFVRLRVALL
;
A
#
# COMPACT_ATOMS: atom_id res chain seq x y z
N MET A 1 13.80 6.20 -20.87
CA MET A 1 12.82 6.16 -19.76
C MET A 1 13.47 5.72 -18.46
N GLN A 2 14.12 4.54 -18.40
CA GLN A 2 14.80 4.06 -17.19
C GLN A 2 15.72 5.12 -16.56
N GLU A 3 16.52 5.81 -17.38
CA GLU A 3 17.40 6.90 -16.95
C GLU A 3 16.65 8.04 -16.23
N VAL A 4 15.46 8.43 -16.71
CA VAL A 4 14.65 9.52 -16.13
C VAL A 4 14.01 9.09 -14.82
N VAL A 5 13.42 7.89 -14.79
CA VAL A 5 12.76 7.36 -13.59
C VAL A 5 13.75 6.96 -12.49
N SER A 6 15.04 6.83 -12.83
CA SER A 6 16.12 6.57 -11.87
C SER A 6 16.73 7.86 -11.29
N ARG A 7 16.25 9.05 -11.68
CA ARG A 7 16.78 10.33 -11.17
C ARG A 7 16.32 10.56 -9.73
N PRO A 8 17.19 11.11 -8.85
CA PRO A 8 16.77 11.56 -7.53
C PRO A 8 15.61 12.55 -7.63
N GLY A 9 14.53 12.31 -6.86
CA GLY A 9 13.32 13.14 -6.87
C GLY A 9 12.26 12.74 -7.90
N TRP A 10 12.48 11.68 -8.68
CA TRP A 10 11.39 11.06 -9.43
C TRP A 10 10.40 10.39 -8.48
N ALA A 11 9.11 10.70 -8.62
CA ALA A 11 8.01 10.08 -7.88
C ALA A 11 7.03 9.44 -8.86
N SER A 12 6.35 8.37 -8.41
CA SER A 12 5.25 7.78 -9.18
C SER A 12 4.19 8.84 -9.49
N GLY A 13 3.68 8.85 -10.72
CA GLY A 13 2.74 9.87 -11.19
C GLY A 13 3.38 11.13 -11.78
N ASN A 14 4.70 11.31 -11.68
CA ASN A 14 5.38 12.43 -12.35
C ASN A 14 5.23 12.35 -13.88
N ALA A 15 5.04 13.51 -14.50
CA ALA A 15 5.01 13.63 -15.96
C ALA A 15 6.38 13.33 -16.57
N LEU A 16 6.39 12.61 -17.70
CA LEU A 16 7.60 12.31 -18.46
C LEU A 16 7.50 12.92 -19.86
N VAL A 17 8.54 13.63 -20.28
CA VAL A 17 8.63 14.26 -21.60
C VAL A 17 9.61 13.48 -22.47
N PHE A 18 9.20 13.14 -23.69
CA PHE A 18 10.07 12.59 -24.73
C PHE A 18 10.36 13.67 -25.77
N LEU A 19 11.64 13.97 -25.98
CA LEU A 19 12.09 14.79 -27.09
C LEU A 19 12.51 13.85 -28.22
N ILE A 20 11.86 13.98 -29.38
CA ILE A 20 12.10 13.11 -30.54
C ILE A 20 12.90 13.91 -31.58
N SER A 21 14.03 13.38 -32.04
CA SER A 21 14.85 13.94 -33.12
C SER A 21 15.19 12.86 -34.15
N GLY A 22 15.39 13.24 -35.41
CA GLY A 22 15.69 12.33 -36.51
C GLY A 22 15.68 13.00 -37.88
N THR A 23 15.81 12.21 -38.94
CA THR A 23 15.76 12.67 -40.35
C THR A 23 14.54 12.09 -41.08
N GLY A 24 13.97 12.84 -42.04
CA GLY A 24 12.78 12.44 -42.82
C GLY A 24 11.48 13.09 -42.32
N HIS A 25 10.35 12.72 -42.93
CA HIS A 25 9.01 13.26 -42.61
C HIS A 25 8.00 12.14 -42.36
N ARG A 26 7.28 12.22 -41.24
CA ARG A 26 6.13 11.38 -40.88
C ARG A 26 5.11 12.22 -40.11
N THR A 27 3.84 11.87 -40.20
CA THR A 27 2.72 12.53 -39.50
C THR A 27 2.01 11.50 -38.61
N ALA A 28 1.58 11.91 -37.42
CA ALA A 28 0.79 11.11 -36.48
C ALA A 28 -0.40 11.92 -35.96
N ASP A 29 -1.43 11.25 -35.44
CA ASP A 29 -2.60 11.91 -34.86
C ASP A 29 -2.27 12.59 -33.54
N SER A 30 -2.74 13.81 -33.35
CA SER A 30 -2.70 14.51 -32.06
C SER A 30 -3.89 14.11 -31.19
N PHE A 31 -3.80 14.43 -29.90
CA PHE A 31 -4.92 14.28 -28.98
C PHE A 31 -6.15 15.10 -29.41
N ASP A 32 -5.92 16.30 -29.96
CA ASP A 32 -6.99 17.22 -30.36
C ASP A 32 -7.69 16.86 -31.67
N LYS A 33 -7.22 15.83 -32.38
CA LYS A 33 -7.82 15.41 -33.65
C LYS A 33 -9.11 14.62 -33.38
N ALA A 34 -10.25 15.16 -33.81
CA ALA A 34 -11.55 14.47 -33.71
C ALA A 34 -11.49 13.09 -34.39
N GLY A 35 -11.77 12.03 -33.61
CA GLY A 35 -11.70 10.64 -34.07
C GLY A 35 -10.29 10.10 -34.31
N GLY A 36 -9.23 10.83 -33.89
CA GLY A 36 -7.84 10.40 -34.03
C GLY A 36 -7.40 9.40 -32.96
N ALA A 37 -6.28 8.73 -33.23
CA ALA A 37 -5.62 7.82 -32.29
C ALA A 37 -4.28 8.41 -31.81
N PRO A 38 -4.28 9.23 -30.73
CA PRO A 38 -3.07 9.88 -30.27
C PRO A 38 -1.99 8.90 -29.81
N ALA A 39 -0.75 9.38 -29.76
CA ALA A 39 0.38 8.59 -29.29
C ALA A 39 0.13 8.02 -27.88
N ARG A 40 0.33 6.71 -27.73
CA ARG A 40 0.22 5.99 -26.46
C ARG A 40 1.60 5.49 -26.03
N LEU A 41 2.00 5.81 -24.81
CA LEU A 41 3.16 5.19 -24.19
C LEU A 41 2.74 3.83 -23.60
N SER A 42 3.41 2.76 -24.01
CA SER A 42 3.33 1.47 -23.33
C SER A 42 4.66 1.21 -22.62
N VAL A 43 4.60 0.92 -21.33
CA VAL A 43 5.76 0.65 -20.49
C VAL A 43 5.62 -0.75 -19.92
N THR A 44 6.63 -1.59 -20.15
CA THR A 44 6.77 -2.87 -19.47
C THR A 44 7.95 -2.75 -18.52
N TYR A 45 7.74 -3.08 -17.25
CA TYR A 45 8.77 -3.05 -16.21
C TYR A 45 8.64 -4.30 -15.35
N VAL A 46 9.75 -4.72 -14.75
CA VAL A 46 9.76 -5.79 -13.76
C VAL A 46 9.63 -5.13 -12.39
N SER A 47 8.49 -5.31 -11.74
CA SER A 47 8.44 -5.11 -10.29
C SER A 47 9.14 -6.30 -9.64
N GLY A 48 10.16 -6.06 -8.83
CA GLY A 48 10.83 -7.13 -8.06
C GLY A 48 9.88 -7.90 -7.14
N THR A 49 8.69 -7.35 -6.87
CA THR A 49 7.60 -8.02 -6.17
C THR A 49 6.28 -7.72 -6.89
N PRO A 50 5.70 -8.65 -7.64
CA PRO A 50 4.43 -8.42 -8.30
C PRO A 50 3.36 -8.10 -7.25
N ARG A 51 2.59 -7.03 -7.49
CA ARG A 51 1.38 -6.72 -6.73
C ARG A 51 0.26 -7.57 -7.31
N TYR A 52 -0.38 -8.37 -6.47
CA TYR A 52 -1.50 -9.22 -6.83
C TYR A 52 -2.82 -8.54 -6.48
N THR A 53 -3.87 -8.93 -7.20
CA THR A 53 -5.25 -8.52 -6.90
C THR A 53 -6.07 -9.77 -6.67
N ALA A 54 -6.74 -9.85 -5.53
CA ALA A 54 -7.80 -10.82 -5.27
C ALA A 54 -9.14 -10.09 -5.29
N ALA A 55 -10.08 -10.55 -6.10
CA ALA A 55 -11.47 -10.10 -6.09
C ALA A 55 -12.33 -11.26 -5.59
N LEU A 56 -12.87 -11.13 -4.38
CA LEU A 56 -13.57 -12.17 -3.66
C LEU A 56 -15.06 -11.85 -3.64
N THR A 57 -15.87 -12.81 -4.06
CA THR A 57 -17.33 -12.73 -4.11
C THR A 57 -17.95 -13.59 -3.01
N ILE A 58 -19.19 -13.30 -2.66
CA ILE A 58 -20.03 -14.18 -1.83
C ILE A 58 -20.52 -15.34 -2.71
N THR A 59 -20.41 -16.57 -2.21
CA THR A 59 -20.56 -17.81 -3.01
C THR A 59 -21.69 -18.73 -2.54
N SER A 60 -22.30 -18.45 -1.39
CA SER A 60 -23.37 -19.27 -0.82
C SER A 60 -24.16 -18.46 0.21
N ASN A 61 -25.37 -18.93 0.55
CA ASN A 61 -26.23 -18.37 1.59
C ASN A 61 -25.57 -18.36 2.98
N GLY A 62 -24.58 -19.23 3.21
CA GLY A 62 -23.81 -19.22 4.46
C GLY A 62 -22.74 -18.14 4.51
N ASN A 63 -22.63 -17.32 3.46
CA ASN A 63 -21.56 -16.36 3.27
C ASN A 63 -22.00 -14.89 3.36
N ASP A 64 -23.29 -14.65 3.54
CA ASP A 64 -23.84 -13.41 4.05
C ASP A 64 -24.97 -13.70 5.03
N ALA A 65 -25.14 -12.83 6.00
CA ALA A 65 -26.09 -13.05 7.08
C ALA A 65 -26.44 -11.75 7.78
N GLU A 66 -27.63 -11.74 8.36
CA GLU A 66 -28.13 -10.64 9.15
C GLU A 66 -28.60 -11.15 10.51
N GLN A 67 -28.14 -10.52 11.57
CA GLN A 67 -28.49 -10.93 12.92
C GLN A 67 -29.14 -9.78 13.69
N ALA A 68 -30.43 -9.93 13.97
CA ALA A 68 -31.19 -9.00 14.79
C ALA A 68 -30.64 -8.93 16.23
N ALA A 69 -30.96 -7.86 16.96
CA ALA A 69 -30.51 -7.64 18.34
C ALA A 69 -30.85 -8.79 19.30
N ALA A 70 -32.00 -9.46 19.10
CA ALA A 70 -32.42 -10.62 19.89
C ALA A 70 -31.65 -11.92 19.54
N GLY A 71 -30.77 -11.90 18.55
CA GLY A 71 -29.91 -13.01 18.15
C GLY A 71 -30.42 -13.88 17.00
N ALA A 72 -31.64 -13.65 16.50
CA ALA A 72 -32.14 -14.36 15.33
C ALA A 72 -31.27 -14.05 14.10
N VAL A 73 -30.88 -15.08 13.35
CA VAL A 73 -30.03 -14.96 12.16
C VAL A 73 -30.83 -15.31 10.91
N ASN A 74 -30.81 -14.41 9.93
CA ASN A 74 -31.31 -14.62 8.58
C ASN A 74 -30.12 -14.86 7.62
N LEU A 75 -30.21 -15.90 6.80
CA LEU A 75 -29.19 -16.29 5.81
C LEU A 75 -29.72 -16.21 4.38
N THR A 76 -30.94 -15.72 4.20
CA THR A 76 -31.65 -15.75 2.91
C THR A 76 -32.39 -14.44 2.65
N SER A 77 -32.01 -13.36 3.34
CA SER A 77 -32.55 -12.03 3.05
C SER A 77 -32.14 -11.65 1.65
N THR A 78 -33.06 -11.08 0.86
CA THR A 78 -32.70 -10.57 -0.47
C THR A 78 -31.90 -9.28 -0.38
N ASP A 79 -31.90 -8.63 0.77
CA ASP A 79 -31.27 -7.34 0.95
C ASP A 79 -30.31 -7.42 2.16
N LEU A 80 -29.33 -6.53 2.18
CA LEU A 80 -28.43 -6.35 3.32
C LEU A 80 -28.74 -4.99 3.93
N GLU A 81 -29.56 -4.95 4.98
CA GLU A 81 -29.81 -3.70 5.70
C GLU A 81 -28.62 -3.44 6.62
N LEU A 82 -27.69 -2.61 6.13
CA LEU A 82 -26.47 -2.22 6.82
C LEU A 82 -26.85 -1.40 8.06
N VAL A 83 -26.98 -2.16 9.16
CA VAL A 83 -27.41 -1.79 10.50
C VAL A 83 -28.91 -1.84 10.72
N ASN A 84 -29.74 -0.97 10.16
CA ASN A 84 -31.13 -0.89 10.62
C ASN A 84 -32.11 -1.51 9.63
N ASP A 85 -32.79 -2.59 10.03
CA ASP A 85 -33.94 -3.12 9.30
C ASP A 85 -35.24 -2.56 9.92
N ALA A 86 -35.57 -1.34 9.50
CA ALA A 86 -36.80 -0.67 9.89
C ALA A 86 -38.05 -1.32 9.28
N ALA A 87 -37.91 -1.98 8.12
CA ALA A 87 -39.03 -2.50 7.36
C ALA A 87 -39.66 -3.72 8.05
N THR A 88 -38.85 -4.58 8.66
CA THR A 88 -39.33 -5.74 9.43
C THR A 88 -39.54 -5.44 10.92
N GLY A 89 -39.07 -4.27 11.39
CA GLY A 89 -39.06 -3.91 12.80
C GLY A 89 -38.00 -4.64 13.63
N ALA A 90 -37.06 -5.34 12.98
CA ALA A 90 -35.91 -5.96 13.64
C ALA A 90 -34.96 -4.92 14.26
N GLY A 91 -34.97 -3.69 13.75
CA GLY A 91 -34.17 -2.58 14.27
C GLY A 91 -32.68 -2.77 13.93
N ASP A 92 -31.80 -2.32 14.82
CA ASP A 92 -30.35 -2.44 14.59
C ASP A 92 -29.89 -3.90 14.66
N GLN A 93 -29.16 -4.32 13.63
CA GLN A 93 -28.67 -5.67 13.37
C GLN A 93 -27.17 -5.68 13.07
N ILE A 94 -26.61 -6.88 13.09
CA ILE A 94 -25.24 -7.16 12.66
C ILE A 94 -25.30 -7.79 11.28
N VAL A 95 -24.61 -7.21 10.31
CA VAL A 95 -24.44 -7.81 8.98
C VAL A 95 -23.11 -8.53 8.93
N GLY A 96 -23.12 -9.78 8.47
CA GLY A 96 -21.93 -10.61 8.29
C GLY A 96 -21.69 -10.87 6.80
N LEU A 97 -20.45 -10.72 6.36
CA LEU A 97 -19.99 -11.06 5.01
C LEU A 97 -18.79 -12.01 5.14
N ARG A 98 -18.82 -13.15 4.46
CA ARG A 98 -17.77 -14.16 4.48
C ARG A 98 -17.29 -14.45 3.05
N PHE A 99 -15.98 -14.51 2.92
CA PHE A 99 -15.29 -14.74 1.65
C PHE A 99 -14.46 -16.01 1.77
N GLU A 100 -14.71 -16.97 0.88
CA GLU A 100 -13.99 -18.24 0.82
C GLU A 100 -12.76 -18.16 -0.08
N ASN A 101 -11.88 -19.16 0.03
CA ASN A 101 -10.73 -19.33 -0.87
C ASN A 101 -9.83 -18.08 -0.95
N VAL A 102 -9.65 -17.39 0.18
CA VAL A 102 -8.88 -16.14 0.22
C VAL A 102 -7.41 -16.45 -0.07
N PRO A 103 -6.82 -15.96 -1.17
CA PRO A 103 -5.49 -16.39 -1.62
C PRO A 103 -4.34 -15.71 -0.86
N LEU A 104 -4.65 -14.92 0.18
CA LEU A 104 -3.65 -14.15 0.93
C LEU A 104 -2.76 -15.11 1.73
N PRO A 105 -1.44 -15.13 1.49
CA PRO A 105 -0.54 -15.87 2.35
C PRO A 105 -0.43 -15.23 3.74
N PRO A 106 0.04 -15.99 4.74
CA PRO A 106 0.37 -15.43 6.04
C PRO A 106 1.37 -14.29 5.87
N TRP A 107 1.16 -13.20 6.62
CA TRP A 107 2.04 -12.03 6.59
C TRP A 107 2.10 -11.28 5.25
N ALA A 108 1.14 -11.52 4.35
CA ALA A 108 1.03 -10.74 3.12
C ALA A 108 0.97 -9.24 3.41
N VAL A 109 1.66 -8.45 2.60
CA VAL A 109 1.58 -6.99 2.70
C VAL A 109 0.36 -6.52 1.93
N ILE A 110 -0.71 -6.22 2.65
CA ILE A 110 -1.92 -5.65 2.06
C ILE A 110 -1.67 -4.17 1.77
N ALA A 111 -1.65 -3.81 0.49
CA ALA A 111 -1.57 -2.43 0.04
C ALA A 111 -2.90 -1.69 0.25
N GLU A 112 -4.00 -2.37 -0.06
CA GLU A 112 -5.35 -1.84 0.03
C GLU A 112 -6.37 -2.98 0.08
N ALA A 113 -7.43 -2.85 0.88
CA ALA A 113 -8.61 -3.72 0.82
C ALA A 113 -9.91 -2.91 0.85
N ARG A 114 -10.83 -3.17 -0.07
CA ARG A 114 -12.08 -2.43 -0.22
C ARG A 114 -13.26 -3.37 -0.46
N LEU A 115 -14.40 -3.09 0.17
CA LEU A 115 -15.68 -3.70 -0.18
C LEU A 115 -16.43 -2.75 -1.10
N GLN A 116 -16.92 -3.28 -2.23
CA GLN A 116 -17.82 -2.58 -3.14
C GLN A 116 -19.24 -3.14 -2.95
N PHE A 117 -20.15 -2.29 -2.49
CA PHE A 117 -21.59 -2.55 -2.41
C PHE A 117 -22.31 -2.06 -3.68
N THR A 118 -23.54 -2.53 -3.86
CA THR A 118 -24.51 -2.04 -4.85
C THR A 118 -25.74 -1.57 -4.07
N ALA A 119 -26.18 -0.33 -4.28
CA ALA A 119 -27.35 0.19 -3.58
C ALA A 119 -28.63 -0.54 -4.03
N ASP A 120 -29.38 -1.08 -3.10
CA ASP A 120 -30.70 -1.66 -3.39
C ASP A 120 -31.83 -0.62 -3.18
N GLU A 121 -31.72 0.18 -2.13
CA GLU A 121 -32.69 1.22 -1.82
C GLU A 121 -32.08 2.63 -1.85
N VAL A 122 -32.97 3.63 -1.82
CA VAL A 122 -32.60 5.05 -1.72
C VAL A 122 -32.75 5.52 -0.29
N GLN A 123 -31.63 5.89 0.33
CA GLN A 123 -31.54 6.32 1.72
C GLN A 123 -30.58 7.49 1.89
N SER A 124 -30.89 8.37 2.85
CA SER A 124 -30.16 9.65 3.00
C SER A 124 -29.90 10.06 4.44
N GLU A 125 -30.50 9.38 5.41
CA GLU A 125 -30.24 9.60 6.82
C GLU A 125 -28.76 9.36 7.16
N PRO A 126 -28.24 10.09 8.17
CA PRO A 126 -26.88 9.88 8.65
C PRO A 126 -26.64 8.43 9.04
N THR A 127 -25.59 7.83 8.47
CA THR A 127 -25.24 6.43 8.71
C THR A 127 -23.78 6.35 9.10
N THR A 128 -23.46 5.53 10.10
CA THR A 128 -22.10 5.25 10.54
C THR A 128 -21.96 3.75 10.74
N LEU A 129 -21.10 3.15 9.93
CA LEU A 129 -20.82 1.71 9.92
C LEU A 129 -19.43 1.48 10.53
N THR A 130 -19.30 0.40 11.29
CA THR A 130 -18.05 -0.08 11.88
C THR A 130 -17.80 -1.49 11.37
N PHE A 131 -16.66 -1.68 10.72
CA PHE A 131 -16.19 -2.94 10.19
C PHE A 131 -15.17 -3.55 11.13
N ARG A 132 -15.37 -4.81 11.51
CA ARG A 132 -14.37 -5.67 12.17
C ARG A 132 -14.31 -6.99 11.43
N ALA A 133 -13.15 -7.64 11.38
CA ALA A 133 -13.08 -9.00 10.90
C ALA A 133 -13.27 -9.99 12.06
N GLN A 134 -13.70 -11.21 11.76
CA GLN A 134 -13.63 -12.29 12.74
C GLN A 134 -12.17 -12.66 12.98
N ALA A 135 -11.73 -12.66 14.23
CA ALA A 135 -10.42 -13.14 14.66
C ALA A 135 -10.36 -14.67 14.70
N ALA A 136 -10.49 -15.31 13.53
CA ALA A 136 -10.39 -16.75 13.34
C ALA A 136 -9.41 -17.07 12.21
N ASP A 137 -8.77 -18.24 12.29
CA ASP A 137 -7.83 -18.69 11.27
C ASP A 137 -8.55 -19.10 9.98
N ASP A 138 -9.70 -19.76 10.11
CA ASP A 138 -10.62 -20.10 9.04
C ASP A 138 -12.04 -19.88 9.54
N ALA A 139 -12.72 -18.86 9.02
CA ALA A 139 -14.06 -18.52 9.46
C ALA A 139 -15.04 -19.61 9.04
N ALA A 140 -15.80 -20.18 9.98
CA ALA A 140 -16.90 -21.08 9.65
C ALA A 140 -18.04 -20.33 8.94
N PRO A 141 -18.82 -20.99 8.05
CA PRO A 141 -20.04 -20.43 7.48
C PRO A 141 -20.98 -19.88 8.55
N PHE A 142 -21.76 -18.86 8.20
CA PHE A 142 -22.85 -18.42 9.05
C PHE A 142 -23.93 -19.52 9.15
N THR A 143 -24.60 -19.57 10.29
CA THR A 143 -25.68 -20.55 10.55
C THR A 143 -26.86 -19.83 11.20
N THR A 144 -28.05 -20.44 11.16
CA THR A 144 -29.26 -19.91 11.78
C THR A 144 -29.27 -20.02 13.32
N ASN A 145 -28.20 -20.53 13.94
CA ASN A 145 -28.07 -20.58 15.39
C ASN A 145 -28.14 -19.15 15.97
N ALA A 146 -28.87 -18.99 17.07
CA ALA A 146 -28.98 -17.69 17.73
C ALA A 146 -27.59 -17.15 18.10
N HIS A 147 -27.38 -15.85 17.88
CA HIS A 147 -26.13 -15.13 18.17
C HIS A 147 -24.91 -15.60 17.36
N ASN A 148 -25.09 -16.27 16.20
CA ASN A 148 -23.96 -16.78 15.40
C ASN A 148 -22.96 -15.70 14.95
N LEU A 149 -23.40 -14.46 14.76
CA LEU A 149 -22.53 -13.33 14.37
C LEU A 149 -21.98 -12.65 15.62
N SER A 150 -22.83 -12.25 16.56
CA SER A 150 -22.40 -11.50 17.76
C SER A 150 -21.46 -12.28 18.68
N ALA A 151 -21.49 -13.62 18.65
CA ALA A 151 -20.60 -14.46 19.45
C ALA A 151 -19.21 -14.65 18.81
N ARG A 152 -18.98 -14.18 17.57
CA ARG A 152 -17.70 -14.35 16.90
C ARG A 152 -16.63 -13.47 17.55
N PRO A 153 -15.43 -14.00 17.86
CA PRO A 153 -14.32 -13.17 18.31
C PRO A 153 -13.94 -12.22 17.17
N LEU A 154 -13.68 -10.95 17.50
CA LEU A 154 -13.41 -9.90 16.51
C LEU A 154 -11.96 -9.42 16.59
N THR A 155 -11.48 -8.84 15.50
CA THR A 155 -10.25 -8.05 15.48
C THR A 155 -10.31 -6.90 16.47
N THR A 156 -9.16 -6.52 17.01
CA THR A 156 -9.00 -5.32 17.83
C THR A 156 -9.11 -4.07 16.96
N ALA A 157 -8.47 -4.10 15.78
CA ALA A 157 -8.68 -3.13 14.72
C ALA A 157 -10.16 -3.07 14.30
N ALA A 158 -10.59 -1.85 13.99
CA ALA A 158 -11.88 -1.55 13.38
C ALA A 158 -11.72 -0.41 12.39
N VAL A 159 -12.59 -0.38 11.38
CA VAL A 159 -12.65 0.71 10.40
C VAL A 159 -14.05 1.31 10.45
N THR A 160 -14.13 2.62 10.61
CA THR A 160 -15.41 3.34 10.58
C THR A 160 -15.64 3.94 9.19
N TRP A 161 -16.88 3.90 8.72
CA TRP A 161 -17.32 4.53 7.48
C TRP A 161 -18.60 5.30 7.71
N THR A 162 -18.63 6.55 7.28
CA THR A 162 -19.84 7.37 7.19
C THR A 162 -20.22 7.48 5.71
N PRO A 163 -20.97 6.51 5.15
CA PRO A 163 -21.35 6.54 3.75
C PRO A 163 -22.19 7.78 3.44
N ALA A 164 -21.97 8.37 2.26
CA ALA A 164 -22.85 9.39 1.72
C ALA A 164 -24.28 8.82 1.52
N PRO A 165 -25.30 9.68 1.32
CA PRO A 165 -26.60 9.22 0.82
C PRO A 165 -26.46 8.37 -0.43
N TRP A 166 -27.23 7.28 -0.51
CA TRP A 166 -27.39 6.49 -1.73
C TRP A 166 -28.69 6.92 -2.38
N THR A 167 -28.60 7.65 -3.50
CA THR A 167 -29.76 8.31 -4.11
C THR A 167 -30.31 7.58 -5.34
N THR A 168 -29.67 6.48 -5.73
CA THR A 168 -29.97 5.76 -6.97
C THR A 168 -29.89 4.25 -6.72
N VAL A 169 -31.00 3.55 -6.94
CA VAL A 169 -31.06 2.08 -6.93
C VAL A 169 -30.16 1.51 -8.03
N GLY A 170 -29.40 0.47 -7.71
CA GLY A 170 -28.43 -0.19 -8.58
C GLY A 170 -27.10 0.56 -8.72
N GLU A 171 -26.90 1.68 -8.01
CA GLU A 171 -25.63 2.40 -8.07
C GLU A 171 -24.51 1.58 -7.42
N ARG A 172 -23.42 1.41 -8.17
CA ARG A 172 -22.21 0.68 -7.76
C ARG A 172 -20.98 1.52 -8.09
N GLY A 173 -20.81 2.60 -7.34
CA GLY A 173 -19.76 3.59 -7.58
C GLY A 173 -18.93 3.89 -6.34
N PRO A 174 -18.13 4.98 -6.39
CA PRO A 174 -17.27 5.41 -5.27
C PRO A 174 -18.03 5.69 -3.96
N LEU A 175 -19.33 6.03 -4.02
CA LEU A 175 -20.15 6.26 -2.82
C LEU A 175 -20.58 4.98 -2.12
N GLN A 176 -20.50 3.83 -2.81
CA GLN A 176 -20.77 2.49 -2.29
C GLN A 176 -19.46 1.70 -2.05
N LEU A 177 -18.31 2.36 -2.13
CA LEU A 177 -17.00 1.78 -1.89
C LEU A 177 -16.51 2.15 -0.47
N THR A 178 -16.12 1.15 0.32
CA THR A 178 -15.66 1.40 1.69
C THR A 178 -14.32 2.15 1.75
N PRO A 179 -13.91 2.65 2.92
CA PRO A 179 -12.52 3.00 3.19
C PRO A 179 -11.56 1.79 3.25
N ASP A 180 -10.29 2.11 3.50
CA ASP A 180 -9.23 1.36 4.21
C ASP A 180 -9.51 0.04 4.97
N LEU A 181 -9.93 -1.10 4.40
CA LEU A 181 -10.16 -2.32 5.22
C LEU A 181 -8.89 -3.12 5.54
N ALA A 182 -7.73 -2.74 5.00
CA ALA A 182 -6.49 -3.47 5.25
C ALA A 182 -6.15 -3.70 6.74
N PRO A 183 -6.39 -2.76 7.69
CA PRO A 183 -6.06 -2.99 9.11
C PRO A 183 -6.75 -4.22 9.72
N ILE A 184 -8.04 -4.45 9.42
CA ILE A 184 -8.77 -5.59 9.98
C ILE A 184 -8.36 -6.91 9.31
N LEU A 185 -8.04 -6.91 8.01
CA LEU A 185 -7.52 -8.10 7.33
C LEU A 185 -6.12 -8.47 7.83
N ARG A 186 -5.24 -7.48 8.07
CA ARG A 186 -3.88 -7.70 8.59
C ARG A 186 -3.88 -8.46 9.92
N GLU A 187 -4.79 -8.15 10.83
CA GLU A 187 -4.89 -8.90 12.08
C GLU A 187 -5.26 -10.37 11.86
N VAL A 188 -6.09 -10.67 10.85
CA VAL A 188 -6.51 -12.04 10.56
C VAL A 188 -5.40 -12.84 9.88
N ILE A 189 -4.77 -12.27 8.84
CA ILE A 189 -3.74 -12.99 8.06
C ILE A 189 -2.39 -13.14 8.77
N THR A 190 -2.20 -12.46 9.90
CA THR A 190 -1.01 -12.60 10.76
C THR A 190 -1.22 -13.59 11.90
N ARG A 191 -2.40 -14.21 11.99
CA ARG A 191 -2.67 -15.26 12.98
C ARG A 191 -1.85 -16.52 12.67
N PRO A 192 -1.34 -17.23 13.69
CA PRO A 192 -0.47 -18.40 13.48
C PRO A 192 -1.09 -19.53 12.65
N GLY A 193 -2.41 -19.69 12.69
CA GLY A 193 -3.11 -20.74 11.94
C GLY A 193 -3.66 -20.31 10.58
N TRP A 194 -3.52 -19.03 10.20
CA TRP A 194 -3.96 -18.55 8.89
C TRP A 194 -3.20 -19.26 7.77
N ARG A 195 -3.91 -19.64 6.71
CA ARG A 195 -3.36 -20.29 5.51
C ARG A 195 -4.05 -19.72 4.27
N PRO A 196 -3.37 -19.64 3.11
CA PRO A 196 -4.04 -19.30 1.87
C PRO A 196 -5.16 -20.32 1.59
N GLY A 197 -6.33 -19.84 1.18
CA GLY A 197 -7.52 -20.64 0.97
C GLY A 197 -8.51 -20.59 2.13
N ASN A 198 -8.07 -20.22 3.34
CA ASN A 198 -8.98 -20.05 4.48
C ASN A 198 -10.01 -18.95 4.21
N ALA A 199 -11.15 -19.04 4.89
CA ALA A 199 -12.20 -18.04 4.78
C ALA A 199 -12.02 -16.87 5.74
N LEU A 200 -12.35 -15.68 5.27
CA LEU A 200 -12.39 -14.44 6.03
C LEU A 200 -13.85 -14.06 6.28
N ALA A 201 -14.21 -13.66 7.50
CA ALA A 201 -15.50 -13.04 7.79
C ALA A 201 -15.32 -11.59 8.26
N ILE A 202 -16.16 -10.69 7.76
CA ILE A 202 -16.25 -9.28 8.13
C ILE A 202 -17.65 -9.05 8.71
N LEU A 203 -17.71 -8.42 9.89
CA LEU A 203 -18.94 -8.07 10.58
C LEU A 203 -19.09 -6.54 10.57
N ILE A 204 -20.30 -6.09 10.31
CA ILE A 204 -20.70 -4.70 10.17
C ILE A 204 -21.74 -4.41 11.25
N THR A 205 -21.46 -3.39 12.05
CA THR A 205 -22.35 -2.85 13.09
C THR A 205 -22.38 -1.34 12.99
N GLY A 206 -23.29 -0.64 13.67
CA GLY A 206 -23.27 0.82 13.65
C GLY A 206 -24.61 1.45 13.96
N THR A 207 -24.92 2.53 13.27
CA THR A 207 -26.19 3.27 13.35
C THR A 207 -26.60 3.79 11.96
N GLY A 208 -27.89 4.04 11.75
CA GLY A 208 -28.43 4.52 10.48
C GLY A 208 -28.81 3.36 9.56
N HIS A 209 -28.97 3.63 8.27
CA HIS A 209 -29.53 2.66 7.33
C HIS A 209 -28.94 2.85 5.93
N ARG A 210 -28.42 1.76 5.35
CA ARG A 210 -28.13 1.65 3.92
C ARG A 210 -28.50 0.23 3.50
N THR A 211 -29.24 0.06 2.42
CA THR A 211 -29.61 -1.28 1.93
C THR A 211 -28.82 -1.60 0.68
N ALA A 212 -28.10 -2.72 0.72
CA ALA A 212 -27.33 -3.21 -0.42
C ALA A 212 -27.89 -4.54 -0.93
N ASP A 213 -27.60 -4.86 -2.19
CA ASP A 213 -27.89 -6.19 -2.73
C ASP A 213 -27.19 -7.29 -1.90
N SER A 214 -27.93 -8.32 -1.53
CA SER A 214 -27.38 -9.56 -0.96
C SER A 214 -26.97 -10.57 -2.04
N PHE A 215 -26.42 -11.71 -1.62
CA PHE A 215 -26.22 -12.87 -2.47
C PHE A 215 -27.52 -13.53 -2.93
N ASP A 216 -28.54 -13.56 -2.06
CA ASP A 216 -29.82 -14.22 -2.31
C ASP A 216 -30.74 -13.41 -3.25
N LYS A 217 -30.39 -12.16 -3.54
CA LYS A 217 -31.13 -11.35 -4.51
C LYS A 217 -31.00 -11.89 -5.92
N ALA A 218 -32.11 -12.36 -6.48
CA ALA A 218 -32.15 -12.78 -7.88
C ALA A 218 -31.78 -11.62 -8.83
N GLY A 219 -30.64 -11.77 -9.52
CA GLY A 219 -30.11 -10.75 -10.44
C GLY A 219 -29.42 -9.56 -9.75
N GLY A 220 -29.23 -9.61 -8.43
CA GLY A 220 -28.47 -8.62 -7.67
C GLY A 220 -26.97 -8.75 -7.84
N TRP A 221 -26.25 -7.75 -7.32
CA TRP A 221 -24.80 -7.64 -7.37
C TRP A 221 -24.25 -7.58 -5.94
N PRO A 222 -24.03 -8.75 -5.29
CA PRO A 222 -23.59 -8.81 -3.90
C PRO A 222 -22.22 -8.14 -3.69
N PRO A 223 -21.86 -7.87 -2.42
CA PRO A 223 -20.59 -7.26 -2.08
C PRO A 223 -19.38 -8.01 -2.64
N VAL A 224 -18.41 -7.27 -3.18
CA VAL A 224 -17.12 -7.82 -3.62
C VAL A 224 -15.99 -7.20 -2.81
N LEU A 225 -15.17 -8.04 -2.20
CA LEU A 225 -13.94 -7.63 -1.52
C LEU A 225 -12.79 -7.66 -2.52
N THR A 226 -12.23 -6.50 -2.84
CA THR A 226 -11.00 -6.39 -3.63
C THR A 226 -9.82 -6.14 -2.71
N VAL A 227 -8.81 -6.99 -2.78
CA VAL A 227 -7.56 -6.88 -2.02
C VAL A 227 -6.39 -6.77 -2.99
N HIS A 228 -5.62 -5.70 -2.84
CA HIS A 228 -4.35 -5.54 -3.53
C HIS A 228 -3.21 -5.80 -2.55
N TYR A 229 -2.33 -6.76 -2.85
CA TYR A 229 -1.32 -7.23 -1.90
C TYR A 229 -0.02 -7.69 -2.55
N TRP A 230 1.02 -7.78 -1.74
CA TRP A 230 2.22 -8.55 -2.06
C TRP A 230 2.25 -9.82 -1.20
N PRO A 231 2.63 -10.98 -1.75
CA PRO A 231 2.63 -12.25 -1.02
C PRO A 231 3.71 -12.30 0.06
N GLU A 232 4.69 -11.41 -0.02
CA GLU A 232 5.78 -11.23 0.92
C GLU A 232 6.15 -9.74 0.96
N LEU A 233 6.98 -9.34 1.94
CA LEU A 233 7.54 -7.99 1.98
C LEU A 233 8.22 -7.68 0.62
N PRO A 234 7.98 -6.49 0.03
CA PRO A 234 8.54 -6.21 -1.28
C PRO A 234 10.08 -6.28 -1.26
N ARG A 235 10.65 -6.98 -2.23
CA ARG A 235 12.09 -7.00 -2.49
C ARG A 235 12.60 -5.58 -2.71
N GLY A 236 13.80 -5.33 -2.21
CA GLY A 236 14.39 -4.00 -2.30
C GLY A 236 13.71 -2.97 -1.42
N THR A 237 13.12 -3.42 -0.31
CA THR A 237 12.66 -2.54 0.76
C THR A 237 13.49 -2.69 2.01
N TYR A 238 13.67 -1.59 2.74
CA TYR A 238 14.29 -1.59 4.05
C TYR A 238 13.57 -2.53 5.00
N THR A 239 12.23 -2.51 4.99
CA THR A 239 11.43 -3.39 5.85
C THR A 239 11.73 -4.87 5.60
N ARG A 240 11.91 -5.28 4.34
CA ARG A 240 12.33 -6.66 4.04
C ARG A 240 13.75 -6.93 4.53
N TRP A 241 14.68 -6.04 4.20
CA TRP A 241 16.08 -6.19 4.58
C TRP A 241 16.27 -6.28 6.11
N ALA A 242 15.51 -5.48 6.86
CA ALA A 242 15.50 -5.46 8.32
C ALA A 242 14.81 -6.69 8.92
N ALA A 243 13.73 -7.18 8.32
CA ALA A 243 13.03 -8.38 8.79
C ALA A 243 13.92 -9.64 8.75
N GLU A 244 14.93 -9.65 7.89
CA GLU A 244 15.93 -10.72 7.78
C GLU A 244 17.13 -10.51 8.73
N ARG A 245 17.18 -9.39 9.48
CA ARG A 245 18.31 -8.98 10.34
C ARG A 245 17.82 -8.48 11.70
N PRO A 246 17.76 -9.36 12.73
CA PRO A 246 17.36 -8.98 14.07
C PRO A 246 18.21 -7.81 14.62
N GLY A 247 17.55 -6.80 15.20
CA GLY A 247 18.21 -5.58 15.71
C GLY A 247 18.32 -4.46 14.67
N CYS A 248 17.95 -4.73 13.42
CA CYS A 248 17.93 -3.73 12.34
C CYS A 248 16.54 -3.14 12.10
N GLU A 249 15.57 -3.34 12.99
CA GLU A 249 14.19 -2.86 12.79
C GLU A 249 14.09 -1.33 12.84
N SER A 250 15.02 -0.67 13.54
CA SER A 250 15.10 0.78 13.64
C SER A 250 16.03 1.36 12.56
N PRO A 251 15.52 2.19 11.62
CA PRO A 251 16.33 2.83 10.57
C PRO A 251 17.47 3.72 11.09
N THR A 252 17.36 4.19 12.33
CA THR A 252 18.32 5.12 12.95
C THR A 252 19.23 4.46 13.98
N ALA A 253 19.06 3.16 14.24
CA ALA A 253 19.98 2.45 15.11
C ALA A 253 21.30 2.18 14.38
N ASP A 254 22.37 2.06 15.16
CA ASP A 254 23.74 1.83 14.74
C ASP A 254 24.28 0.70 15.62
N PRO A 255 24.07 -0.58 15.23
CA PRO A 255 24.36 -1.72 16.09
C PRO A 255 25.86 -1.96 16.32
N ASP A 256 26.72 -1.55 15.38
CA ASP A 256 28.17 -1.75 15.46
C ASP A 256 28.95 -0.50 15.93
N GLY A 257 28.29 0.65 16.00
CA GLY A 257 28.80 1.88 16.60
C GLY A 257 29.78 2.64 15.72
N ASP A 258 29.75 2.42 14.40
CA ASP A 258 30.69 3.04 13.46
C ASP A 258 30.20 4.42 12.93
N GLY A 259 28.96 4.79 13.28
CA GLY A 259 28.32 6.03 12.88
C GLY A 259 27.42 5.91 11.66
N TYR A 260 27.28 4.74 11.05
CA TYR A 260 26.33 4.47 9.98
C TYR A 260 25.08 3.79 10.55
N ALA A 261 23.96 4.51 10.45
CA ALA A 261 22.69 3.94 10.86
C ALA A 261 22.23 2.86 9.87
N ASN A 262 21.42 1.90 10.34
CA ASN A 262 20.88 0.80 9.54
C ASN A 262 20.31 1.22 8.18
N LEU A 263 19.66 2.39 8.08
CA LEU A 263 19.15 2.89 6.81
C LEU A 263 20.26 3.24 5.82
N LEU A 264 21.37 3.80 6.30
CA LEU A 264 22.54 4.09 5.50
C LEU A 264 23.24 2.79 5.10
N GLU A 265 23.40 1.85 6.04
CA GLU A 265 23.92 0.50 5.82
C GLU A 265 23.18 -0.22 4.67
N TYR A 266 21.85 -0.30 4.80
CA TYR A 266 20.96 -0.85 3.78
C TYR A 266 21.15 -0.16 2.43
N ALA A 267 21.16 1.17 2.41
CA ALA A 267 21.28 1.95 1.18
C ALA A 267 22.66 1.81 0.51
N LEU A 268 23.71 1.57 1.27
CA LEU A 268 25.05 1.35 0.74
C LEU A 268 25.33 -0.12 0.41
N GLY A 269 24.52 -1.05 0.94
CA GLY A 269 24.72 -2.50 0.82
C GLY A 269 25.85 -2.99 1.71
N LEU A 270 25.87 -2.49 2.95
CA LEU A 270 26.87 -2.79 3.98
C LEU A 270 26.28 -3.76 5.03
N ASP A 271 27.13 -4.23 5.95
CA ASP A 271 26.74 -5.14 7.01
C ASP A 271 26.61 -4.36 8.33
N PRO A 272 25.39 -4.19 8.88
CA PRO A 272 25.14 -3.35 10.06
C PRO A 272 25.73 -3.91 11.36
N THR A 273 26.49 -4.99 11.28
CA THR A 273 27.18 -5.63 12.41
C THR A 273 28.71 -5.55 12.28
N VAL A 274 29.22 -4.93 11.22
CA VAL A 274 30.65 -4.86 10.91
C VAL A 274 31.06 -3.40 10.71
N PRO A 275 31.88 -2.81 11.61
CA PRO A 275 32.31 -1.44 11.47
C PRO A 275 33.04 -1.18 10.14
N ASP A 276 32.43 -0.38 9.25
CA ASP A 276 32.91 -0.13 7.90
C ASP A 276 32.66 1.31 7.38
N ALA A 277 32.57 2.27 8.32
CA ALA A 277 32.44 3.74 8.13
C ALA A 277 33.42 4.45 7.17
N VAL A 278 34.31 3.70 6.51
CA VAL A 278 35.12 4.12 5.37
C VAL A 278 34.39 4.00 4.01
N ALA A 279 33.18 3.45 3.97
CA ALA A 279 32.44 3.19 2.74
C ALA A 279 31.91 4.44 2.00
N THR A 280 31.96 5.63 2.62
CA THR A 280 31.70 6.92 1.94
C THR A 280 32.93 7.85 1.92
N PRO A 281 34.03 7.53 1.20
CA PRO A 281 35.23 8.34 1.23
C PRO A 281 34.99 9.73 0.61
N LEU A 282 35.45 10.76 1.32
CA LEU A 282 35.45 12.15 0.88
C LEU A 282 36.89 12.61 0.58
N THR A 283 37.16 12.96 -0.67
CA THR A 283 38.50 13.40 -1.11
C THR A 283 38.46 14.80 -1.68
N LEU A 284 39.57 15.53 -1.58
CA LEU A 284 39.73 16.83 -2.23
C LEU A 284 40.48 16.65 -3.56
N GLN A 285 39.84 17.00 -4.66
CA GLN A 285 40.42 16.99 -6.00
C GLN A 285 40.43 18.43 -6.55
N SER A 286 41.61 19.08 -6.47
CA SER A 286 41.78 20.48 -6.85
C SER A 286 40.81 21.41 -6.10
N THR A 287 39.77 21.92 -6.77
CA THR A 287 38.77 22.84 -6.23
C THR A 287 37.45 22.17 -5.84
N GLN A 288 37.35 20.84 -6.00
CA GLN A 288 36.13 20.08 -5.72
C GLN A 288 36.36 19.06 -4.61
N LEU A 289 35.37 18.91 -3.74
CA LEU A 289 35.25 17.75 -2.88
C LEU A 289 34.53 16.65 -3.68
N VAL A 290 34.96 15.41 -3.49
CA VAL A 290 34.41 14.23 -4.16
C VAL A 290 34.05 13.20 -3.11
N LEU A 291 32.75 13.02 -2.90
CA LEU A 291 32.19 11.94 -2.08
C LEU A 291 31.91 10.75 -2.99
N THR A 292 32.50 9.60 -2.69
CA THR A 292 32.19 8.34 -3.38
C THR A 292 31.35 7.48 -2.46
N TYR A 293 30.34 6.79 -3.00
CA TYR A 293 29.53 5.83 -2.24
C TYR A 293 28.88 4.86 -3.21
N THR A 294 28.34 3.77 -2.69
CA THR A 294 27.72 2.73 -3.50
C THR A 294 26.21 2.75 -3.42
N ARG A 295 25.55 2.23 -4.46
CA ARG A 295 24.11 1.97 -4.48
C ARG A 295 23.86 0.56 -5.00
N PRO A 296 23.39 -0.38 -4.17
CA PRO A 296 22.93 -1.67 -4.65
C PRO A 296 21.76 -1.51 -5.62
N ALA A 297 21.75 -2.27 -6.70
CA ALA A 297 20.67 -2.24 -7.70
C ALA A 297 19.35 -2.80 -7.14
N GLU A 298 19.44 -3.63 -6.10
CA GLU A 298 18.28 -4.21 -5.42
C GLU A 298 17.61 -3.26 -4.44
N VAL A 299 18.22 -2.14 -4.04
CA VAL A 299 17.62 -1.16 -3.13
C VAL A 299 16.70 -0.22 -3.92
N LEU A 300 15.40 -0.25 -3.63
CA LEU A 300 14.38 0.41 -4.47
C LEU A 300 13.56 1.48 -3.74
N ASP A 301 13.58 1.49 -2.40
CA ASP A 301 12.70 2.31 -1.56
C ASP A 301 13.42 3.44 -0.79
N VAL A 302 14.58 3.88 -1.27
CA VAL A 302 15.30 5.01 -0.67
C VAL A 302 15.71 6.06 -1.69
N SER A 303 15.75 7.31 -1.23
CA SER A 303 16.36 8.44 -1.89
C SER A 303 17.75 8.72 -1.33
N TYR A 304 18.64 9.26 -2.18
CA TYR A 304 20.00 9.68 -1.81
C TYR A 304 20.18 11.15 -2.14
N ALA A 305 20.63 11.94 -1.19
CA ALA A 305 20.98 13.34 -1.37
C ALA A 305 22.35 13.62 -0.75
N VAL A 306 23.31 14.05 -1.56
CA VAL A 306 24.56 14.59 -1.02
C VAL A 306 24.34 16.07 -0.73
N GLU A 307 24.60 16.46 0.50
CA GLU A 307 24.37 17.81 1.00
C GLU A 307 25.63 18.31 1.70
N TRP A 308 25.82 19.63 1.70
CA TRP A 308 26.88 20.27 2.44
C TRP A 308 26.36 21.46 3.24
N SER A 309 27.11 21.83 4.28
CA SER A 309 26.89 23.02 5.10
C SER A 309 28.22 23.59 5.54
N ASP A 310 28.35 24.91 5.60
CA ASP A 310 29.54 25.56 6.15
C ASP A 310 29.39 25.87 7.66
N THR A 311 28.21 25.65 8.26
CA THR A 311 27.91 26.07 9.64
C THR A 311 27.25 25.02 10.54
N LEU A 312 26.73 23.92 9.98
CA LEU A 312 25.91 22.89 10.67
C LEU A 312 24.60 23.40 11.31
N LEU A 313 24.22 24.66 11.11
CA LEU A 313 22.97 25.19 11.65
C LEU A 313 21.75 24.50 11.01
N PRO A 314 20.63 24.36 11.75
CA PRO A 314 19.38 23.89 11.17
C PRO A 314 19.01 24.70 9.92
N GLY A 315 18.64 24.02 8.84
CA GLY A 315 18.31 24.65 7.55
C GLY A 315 19.51 25.09 6.69
N ALA A 316 20.75 24.96 7.18
CA ALA A 316 21.96 25.35 6.43
C ALA A 316 22.50 24.26 5.50
N TRP A 317 21.84 23.10 5.41
CA TRP A 317 22.22 22.01 4.50
C TRP A 317 21.66 22.25 3.10
N THR A 318 22.50 22.13 2.09
CA THR A 318 22.11 22.35 0.69
C THR A 318 22.78 21.37 -0.27
N GLY A 319 22.08 21.03 -1.35
CA GLY A 319 22.63 20.28 -2.49
C GLY A 319 23.17 21.19 -3.61
N ALA A 320 23.30 22.51 -3.37
CA ALA A 320 23.72 23.45 -4.39
C ALA A 320 25.11 23.12 -4.95
N GLY A 321 25.21 23.03 -6.29
CA GLY A 321 26.45 22.70 -6.98
C GLY A 321 26.88 21.23 -6.89
N VAL A 322 26.08 20.36 -6.28
CA VAL A 322 26.33 18.91 -6.23
C VAL A 322 25.98 18.28 -7.58
N VAL A 323 26.95 17.60 -8.19
CA VAL A 323 26.76 16.82 -9.42
C VAL A 323 27.11 15.37 -9.13
N GLN A 324 26.20 14.46 -9.47
CA GLN A 324 26.39 13.02 -9.24
C GLN A 324 26.51 12.28 -10.56
N ARG A 325 27.45 11.33 -10.65
CA ARG A 325 27.62 10.44 -11.79
C ARG A 325 27.85 9.00 -11.34
N ILE A 326 27.38 8.04 -12.14
CA ILE A 326 27.75 6.63 -12.02
C ILE A 326 29.14 6.49 -12.65
N VAL A 327 30.11 5.95 -11.91
CA VAL A 327 31.47 5.71 -12.39
C VAL A 327 31.80 4.24 -12.61
N ALA A 328 31.01 3.35 -12.02
CA ALA A 328 31.01 1.92 -12.29
C ALA A 328 29.61 1.35 -12.05
N ASP A 329 29.23 0.33 -12.83
CA ASP A 329 27.99 -0.42 -12.69
C ASP A 329 28.26 -1.86 -13.14
N ASP A 330 28.14 -2.83 -12.22
CA ASP A 330 28.29 -4.26 -12.54
C ASP A 330 26.93 -4.97 -12.70
N GLY A 331 25.82 -4.21 -12.70
CA GLY A 331 24.46 -4.71 -12.76
C GLY A 331 23.86 -5.05 -11.39
N THR A 332 24.68 -5.23 -10.35
CA THR A 332 24.25 -5.50 -8.97
C THR A 332 24.53 -4.35 -8.03
N ARG A 333 25.57 -3.55 -8.32
CA ARG A 333 26.00 -2.41 -7.52
C ARG A 333 26.53 -1.32 -8.44
N ARG A 334 26.15 -0.08 -8.12
CA ARG A 334 26.67 1.13 -8.75
C ARG A 334 27.63 1.83 -7.82
N ILE A 335 28.71 2.38 -8.36
CA ILE A 335 29.58 3.31 -7.65
C ILE A 335 29.22 4.72 -8.13
N ILE A 336 28.85 5.59 -7.19
CA ILE A 336 28.48 6.98 -7.44
C ILE A 336 29.60 7.88 -6.96
N GLN A 337 30.00 8.82 -7.81
CA GLN A 337 30.79 9.98 -7.39
C GLN A 337 29.91 11.22 -7.40
N ALA A 338 29.81 11.87 -6.24
CA ALA A 338 29.22 13.18 -6.06
C ALA A 338 30.33 14.21 -5.94
N THR A 339 30.44 15.11 -6.92
CA THR A 339 31.32 16.26 -6.87
C THR A 339 30.56 17.46 -6.34
N LEU A 340 31.21 18.23 -5.47
CA LEU A 340 30.64 19.45 -4.91
C LEU A 340 31.73 20.51 -4.74
N PRO A 341 31.37 21.81 -4.72
CA PRO A 341 32.36 22.86 -4.56
C PRO A 341 33.07 22.70 -3.22
N ARG A 342 34.38 22.93 -3.18
CA ARG A 342 35.11 23.11 -1.90
C ARG A 342 34.59 24.32 -1.13
N GLY A 343 34.18 25.37 -1.85
CA GLY A 343 33.81 26.66 -1.28
C GLY A 343 35.02 27.47 -0.81
N ASN A 344 34.73 28.65 -0.26
CA ASN A 344 35.74 29.60 0.28
C ASN A 344 35.70 29.69 1.81
N ALA A 345 34.79 28.96 2.47
CA ALA A 345 34.69 28.91 3.91
C ALA A 345 35.91 28.19 4.51
N SER A 346 36.22 28.49 5.78
CA SER A 346 37.30 27.80 6.51
C SER A 346 36.98 26.33 6.78
N GLN A 347 35.70 25.96 6.80
CA GLN A 347 35.21 24.61 7.02
C GLN A 347 34.00 24.32 6.13
N ARG A 348 33.86 23.06 5.73
CA ARG A 348 32.71 22.53 5.01
C ARG A 348 32.42 21.13 5.50
N PHE A 349 31.18 20.91 5.92
CA PHE A 349 30.66 19.63 6.34
C PHE A 349 29.88 19.03 5.18
N VAL A 350 30.05 17.72 4.94
CA VAL A 350 29.41 16.99 3.84
C VAL A 350 28.73 15.77 4.43
N ARG A 351 27.52 15.46 3.95
CA ARG A 351 26.82 14.23 4.30
C ARG A 351 26.17 13.59 3.09
N LEU A 352 26.03 12.27 3.13
CA LEU A 352 25.05 11.55 2.34
C LEU A 352 23.79 11.37 3.20
N ARG A 353 22.70 12.01 2.80
CA ARG A 353 21.39 11.80 3.41
C ARG A 353 20.64 10.73 2.63
N VAL A 354 20.18 9.72 3.38
CA VAL A 354 19.29 8.67 2.88
C VAL A 354 17.93 8.83 3.54
N ALA A 355 16.85 8.64 2.79
CA ALA A 355 15.49 8.64 3.32
C ALA A 355 14.63 7.61 2.59
N LEU A 356 13.78 6.90 3.35
CA LEU A 356 12.75 6.01 2.81
C LEU A 356 11.76 6.80 1.93
N LEU A 357 11.28 6.17 0.84
CA LEU A 357 10.38 6.75 -0.16
C LEU A 357 8.89 6.58 0.17
#